data_AF-M2LMQ4-F1
#
_entry.id   AF-M2LMQ4-F1
#
_cell.length_a   1.000
_cell.length_b   1.000
_cell.length_c   1.000
_cell.angle_alpha   90.00
_cell.angle_beta   90.00
_cell.angle_gamma   90.00
#
_symmetry.space_group_name_H-M   'P 1'
#
loop_
_entity.id
_entity.type
_entity.pdbx_description
1 polymer ?
#
loop_
_entity_poly.entity_id
_entity_poly.type
_entity_poly.pdbx_seq_one_letter_code
_entity_poly.pdbx_strand_id
1 'polypeptide(L)'
;PHSDAGGDAYYIGDAYEPAKCAHEWEIKDNLRRPYLEYIKRISKHFPHLEYLAHWMEVTCAPPKWKFIQKCESNRESRARRCHVCVLNYDGDGSLSSKTHESTVGLGAALMNDPSDGGKAPVRLIIVEDLSRDVVELLGARYDIDPLFFLSHIGDYLFHNTRDRWVELPDLNVVARQRPYFNVSYLRARYFKSQLEFAEAERQTGMWNVLRRLDSDRSSKRLSNGLLDEKDACVTLTRAKTSVWVKPRSSTEPVIAIVLVDPTVEVGYPQWGGYRPFAPTPSMHDETAAEGPPRTSLFHDTVYWSSKMTKDELDIMRADTKFTVAIPILRLVLADWMTVLKYMATMLNKLEWEFERPHFWESPGDIDGLLKKLSPWRRNVPLYNGMISDAIDRIFGHNARPEDRNANASVPSPDLGILSLLQDFRSIQQQMAESQKRIDTYQNIVTASVNIEESRRAVQQNQQIGRLTWIASLFIPLNATSSFLSISPDFSAAIQTIRLFFAIGIPLTIIAM
;
A
#
# COMPACT_ATOMS: atom_id res chain seq x y z
N PRO A 1 -5.46 10.50 -10.81
CA PRO A 1 -6.91 10.19 -11.04
C PRO A 1 -7.76 10.27 -9.78
N HIS A 2 -7.35 9.68 -8.66
CA HIS A 2 -8.14 9.70 -7.40
C HIS A 2 -7.39 10.32 -6.22
N SER A 3 -6.44 11.21 -6.49
CA SER A 3 -6.01 12.19 -5.48
C SER A 3 -6.96 13.38 -5.56
N ASP A 4 -7.07 14.16 -4.48
CA ASP A 4 -7.92 15.36 -4.46
C ASP A 4 -7.52 16.34 -5.59
N ALA A 5 -6.23 16.35 -5.97
CA ALA A 5 -5.69 17.13 -7.08
C ALA A 5 -5.85 16.48 -8.47
N GLY A 6 -6.21 15.18 -8.53
CA GLY A 6 -6.32 14.41 -9.76
C GLY A 6 -7.56 14.74 -10.59
N GLY A 7 -8.53 15.46 -10.02
CA GLY A 7 -9.83 15.80 -10.63
C GLY A 7 -10.68 14.57 -10.93
N ASP A 8 -11.72 14.74 -11.75
CA ASP A 8 -12.57 13.62 -12.16
C ASP A 8 -11.74 12.57 -12.94
N ALA A 9 -11.84 11.30 -12.52
CA ALA A 9 -11.22 10.16 -13.16
C ALA A 9 -12.09 9.59 -14.30
N TYR A 10 -13.39 9.88 -14.30
CA TYR A 10 -14.37 9.36 -15.27
C TYR A 10 -14.55 10.26 -16.49
N TYR A 11 -13.74 11.32 -16.66
CA TYR A 11 -13.77 12.14 -17.88
C TYR A 11 -13.44 11.34 -19.15
N ILE A 12 -12.68 10.25 -19.01
CA ILE A 12 -12.40 9.31 -20.11
C ILE A 12 -13.56 8.34 -20.39
N GLY A 13 -14.63 8.40 -19.58
CA GLY A 13 -15.70 7.42 -19.52
C GLY A 13 -15.55 6.45 -18.34
N ASP A 14 -16.54 5.58 -18.16
CA ASP A 14 -16.54 4.53 -17.13
C ASP A 14 -16.52 3.11 -17.73
N ALA A 15 -16.75 2.08 -16.91
CA ALA A 15 -16.76 0.68 -17.34
C ALA A 15 -17.95 0.28 -18.22
N TYR A 16 -19.01 1.10 -18.29
CA TYR A 16 -20.27 0.77 -18.94
C TYR A 16 -20.47 1.47 -20.29
N GLU A 17 -19.55 2.34 -20.69
CA GLU A 17 -19.54 3.04 -21.98
C GLU A 17 -18.17 2.91 -22.67
N PRO A 18 -18.03 3.13 -23.99
CA PRO A 18 -16.71 3.23 -24.63
C PRO A 18 -15.89 4.42 -24.12
N ALA A 19 -14.56 4.32 -24.20
CA ALA A 19 -13.68 5.40 -23.74
C ALA A 19 -13.81 6.62 -24.67
N LYS A 20 -14.25 7.77 -24.13
CA LYS A 20 -14.63 8.96 -24.90
C LYS A 20 -13.47 9.56 -25.70
N CYS A 21 -12.29 9.60 -25.10
CA CYS A 21 -11.06 10.17 -25.67
C CYS A 21 -10.12 9.13 -26.30
N ALA A 22 -10.56 7.88 -26.49
CA ALA A 22 -9.71 6.83 -27.06
C ALA A 22 -9.16 7.18 -28.45
N HIS A 23 -9.96 7.89 -29.26
CA HIS A 23 -9.58 8.34 -30.59
C HIS A 23 -8.42 9.36 -30.59
N GLU A 24 -8.15 10.02 -29.45
CA GLU A 24 -7.11 11.05 -29.33
C GLU A 24 -5.72 10.47 -29.06
N TRP A 25 -5.64 9.35 -28.34
CA TRP A 25 -4.37 8.70 -28.02
C TRP A 25 -4.05 7.49 -28.89
N GLU A 26 -5.00 7.05 -29.72
CA GLU A 26 -4.81 5.94 -30.65
C GLU A 26 -3.56 6.14 -31.52
N ILE A 27 -2.69 5.14 -31.53
CA ILE A 27 -1.45 5.20 -32.31
C ILE A 27 -1.79 4.83 -33.76
N LYS A 28 -1.55 5.77 -34.68
CA LYS A 28 -1.76 5.61 -36.13
C LYS A 28 -0.46 5.68 -36.93
N ASP A 29 0.68 5.45 -36.28
CA ASP A 29 1.97 5.45 -36.96
C ASP A 29 2.15 4.19 -37.82
N ASN A 30 3.13 4.22 -38.73
CA ASN A 30 3.45 3.09 -39.60
C ASN A 30 4.28 2.00 -38.88
N LEU A 31 4.49 2.11 -37.57
CA LEU A 31 5.29 1.16 -36.80
C LEU A 31 4.40 -0.02 -36.38
N ARG A 32 4.67 -1.18 -36.97
CA ARG A 32 3.96 -2.41 -36.64
C ARG A 32 4.20 -2.82 -35.19
N ARG A 33 3.12 -2.99 -34.42
CA ARG A 33 3.14 -3.41 -33.02
C ARG A 33 2.26 -4.65 -32.86
N PRO A 34 2.79 -5.84 -33.19
CA PRO A 34 2.00 -7.07 -33.23
C PRO A 34 1.33 -7.41 -31.89
N TYR A 35 1.96 -7.12 -30.76
CA TYR A 35 1.40 -7.44 -29.44
C TYR A 35 0.29 -6.47 -29.05
N LEU A 36 0.45 -5.16 -29.26
CA LEU A 36 -0.62 -4.19 -29.08
C LEU A 36 -1.81 -4.47 -30.01
N GLU A 37 -1.56 -4.77 -31.29
CA GLU A 37 -2.59 -5.17 -32.26
C GLU A 37 -3.34 -6.43 -31.80
N TYR A 38 -2.60 -7.41 -31.27
CA TYR A 38 -3.16 -8.61 -30.67
C TYR A 38 -4.08 -8.29 -29.47
N ILE A 39 -3.62 -7.47 -28.52
CA ILE A 39 -4.41 -7.06 -27.34
C ILE A 39 -5.68 -6.33 -27.77
N LYS A 40 -5.59 -5.37 -28.71
CA LYS A 40 -6.76 -4.64 -29.26
C LYS A 40 -7.75 -5.59 -29.96
N ARG A 41 -7.28 -6.68 -30.56
CA ARG A 41 -8.13 -7.68 -31.21
C ARG A 41 -8.88 -8.53 -30.19
N ILE A 42 -8.19 -9.05 -29.17
CA ILE A 42 -8.79 -9.92 -28.16
C ILE A 42 -9.66 -9.17 -27.17
N SER A 43 -9.38 -7.89 -26.90
CA SER A 43 -10.15 -7.08 -25.94
C SER A 43 -11.62 -6.91 -26.34
N LYS A 44 -11.96 -7.12 -27.62
CA LYS A 44 -13.34 -7.19 -28.11
C LYS A 44 -14.16 -8.31 -27.45
N HIS A 45 -13.50 -9.41 -27.08
CA HIS A 45 -14.11 -10.56 -26.40
C HIS A 45 -13.72 -10.63 -24.91
N PHE A 46 -12.60 -10.00 -24.54
CA PHE A 46 -12.09 -9.92 -23.17
C PHE A 46 -11.99 -8.45 -22.72
N PRO A 47 -13.11 -7.83 -22.29
CA PRO A 47 -13.17 -6.39 -22.04
C PRO A 47 -12.16 -5.88 -21.01
N HIS A 48 -11.78 -6.70 -20.03
CA HIS A 48 -10.79 -6.34 -19.01
C HIS A 48 -9.39 -6.03 -19.60
N LEU A 49 -9.06 -6.57 -20.77
CA LEU A 49 -7.78 -6.30 -21.46
C LEU A 49 -7.77 -4.96 -22.20
N GLU A 50 -8.92 -4.33 -22.41
CA GLU A 50 -9.02 -3.04 -23.07
C GLU A 50 -8.21 -1.96 -22.32
N TYR A 51 -8.22 -2.02 -20.98
CA TYR A 51 -7.47 -1.07 -20.17
C TYR A 51 -5.96 -1.15 -20.41
N LEU A 52 -5.41 -2.35 -20.66
CA LEU A 52 -4.00 -2.52 -20.99
C LEU A 52 -3.66 -1.91 -22.35
N ALA A 53 -4.53 -2.08 -23.36
CA ALA A 53 -4.34 -1.45 -24.67
C ALA A 53 -4.32 0.08 -24.56
N HIS A 54 -5.28 0.67 -23.83
CA HIS A 54 -5.30 2.12 -23.58
C HIS A 54 -4.07 2.57 -22.79
N TRP A 55 -3.64 1.81 -21.78
CA TRP A 55 -2.43 2.13 -21.02
C TRP A 55 -1.18 2.12 -21.91
N MET A 56 -1.06 1.17 -22.84
CA MET A 56 0.03 1.11 -23.81
C MET A 56 0.01 2.32 -24.75
N GLU A 57 -1.14 2.71 -25.27
CA GLU A 57 -1.26 3.87 -26.19
C GLU A 57 -1.02 5.22 -25.49
N VAL A 58 -1.52 5.35 -24.25
CA VAL A 58 -1.34 6.53 -23.41
C VAL A 58 0.07 6.59 -22.81
N THR A 59 0.77 5.45 -22.70
CA THR A 59 2.10 5.25 -22.07
C THR A 59 2.12 5.34 -20.53
N CYS A 60 0.94 5.48 -19.93
CA CYS A 60 0.71 5.47 -18.48
C CYS A 60 -0.80 5.29 -18.21
N ALA A 61 -1.23 5.40 -16.95
CA ALA A 61 -2.65 5.30 -16.57
C ALA A 61 -3.54 6.23 -17.43
N PRO A 62 -4.52 5.72 -18.19
CA PRO A 62 -5.36 6.49 -19.11
C PRO A 62 -5.99 7.77 -18.52
N PRO A 63 -6.46 7.80 -17.25
CA PRO A 63 -6.97 9.04 -16.68
C PRO A 63 -5.93 10.17 -16.56
N LYS A 64 -4.63 9.91 -16.70
CA LYS A 64 -3.59 10.95 -16.78
C LYS A 64 -3.59 11.69 -18.13
N TRP A 65 -4.34 11.23 -19.14
CA TRP A 65 -4.35 11.81 -20.49
C TRP A 65 -4.45 13.34 -20.52
N LYS A 66 -5.39 13.93 -19.78
CA LYS A 66 -5.58 15.39 -19.65
C LYS A 66 -4.33 16.18 -19.24
N PHE A 67 -3.36 15.54 -18.58
CA PHE A 67 -2.11 16.18 -18.14
C PHE A 67 -0.95 15.95 -19.13
N ILE A 68 -0.99 14.86 -19.90
CA ILE A 68 0.12 14.45 -20.77
C ILE A 68 -0.16 14.67 -22.26
N GLN A 69 -1.41 14.91 -22.65
CA GLN A 69 -1.83 15.10 -24.05
C GLN A 69 -1.03 16.20 -24.75
N LYS A 70 -0.73 17.30 -24.05
CA LYS A 70 0.02 18.45 -24.60
C LYS A 70 1.54 18.29 -24.52
N CYS A 71 2.04 17.23 -23.88
CA CYS A 71 3.45 17.01 -23.59
C CYS A 71 3.98 15.80 -24.37
N GLU A 72 4.14 15.94 -25.69
CA GLU A 72 4.56 14.85 -26.57
C GLU A 72 5.91 14.25 -26.17
N SER A 73 6.90 15.08 -25.85
CA SER A 73 8.22 14.63 -25.38
C SER A 73 8.14 13.76 -24.13
N ASN A 74 7.22 14.05 -23.22
CA ASN A 74 6.98 13.25 -22.02
C ASN A 74 6.41 11.87 -22.39
N ARG A 75 5.45 11.82 -23.32
CA ARG A 75 4.86 10.56 -23.81
C ARG A 75 5.89 9.69 -24.52
N GLU A 76 6.70 10.29 -25.39
CA GLU A 76 7.75 9.55 -26.10
C GLU A 76 8.82 9.00 -25.14
N SER A 77 9.25 9.81 -24.18
CA SER A 77 10.19 9.40 -23.14
C SER A 77 9.64 8.22 -22.32
N ARG A 78 8.37 8.28 -21.92
CA ARG A 78 7.68 7.20 -21.21
C ARG A 78 7.57 5.93 -22.04
N ALA A 79 7.19 6.06 -23.31
CA ALA A 79 7.03 4.92 -24.21
C ALA A 79 8.33 4.14 -24.42
N ARG A 80 9.44 4.88 -24.61
CA ARG A 80 10.76 4.32 -24.93
C ARG A 80 11.58 3.96 -23.69
N ARG A 81 11.13 4.35 -22.49
CA ARG A 81 11.82 4.06 -21.23
C ARG A 81 12.11 2.56 -21.14
N CYS A 82 13.37 2.21 -20.91
CA CYS A 82 13.80 0.84 -20.78
C CYS A 82 14.83 0.82 -19.67
N HIS A 83 14.57 0.07 -18.61
CA HIS A 83 15.56 -0.23 -17.59
C HIS A 83 15.44 -1.71 -17.26
N VAL A 84 16.23 -2.51 -17.98
CA VAL A 84 16.13 -3.96 -17.96
C VAL A 84 17.50 -4.59 -17.74
N CYS A 85 17.62 -5.47 -16.75
CA CYS A 85 18.82 -6.27 -16.54
C CYS A 85 18.57 -7.71 -17.00
N VAL A 86 19.46 -8.23 -17.84
CA VAL A 86 19.46 -9.63 -18.28
C VAL A 86 20.59 -10.36 -17.56
N LEU A 87 20.21 -11.35 -16.77
CA LEU A 87 21.11 -12.27 -16.07
C LEU A 87 21.05 -13.62 -16.79
N ASN A 88 22.17 -14.10 -17.32
CA ASN A 88 22.28 -15.49 -17.80
C ASN A 88 23.23 -16.27 -16.90
N TYR A 89 22.74 -17.40 -16.42
CA TYR A 89 23.53 -18.40 -15.71
C TYR A 89 23.78 -19.56 -16.67
N ASP A 90 25.04 -19.74 -17.02
CA ASP A 90 25.46 -20.83 -17.90
C ASP A 90 25.48 -22.17 -17.15
N GLY A 91 25.65 -23.27 -17.88
CA GLY A 91 25.59 -24.63 -17.33
C GLY A 91 26.66 -24.92 -16.26
N ASP A 92 27.81 -24.25 -16.35
CA ASP A 92 28.95 -24.31 -15.41
C ASP A 92 28.76 -23.44 -14.16
N GLY A 93 27.75 -22.57 -14.17
CA GLY A 93 27.46 -21.60 -13.12
C GLY A 93 28.13 -20.23 -13.32
N SER A 94 28.73 -19.94 -14.48
CA SER A 94 29.14 -18.56 -14.78
C SER A 94 27.93 -17.65 -14.94
N LEU A 95 28.04 -16.44 -14.39
CA LEU A 95 27.02 -15.40 -14.47
C LEU A 95 27.45 -14.32 -15.46
N SER A 96 26.63 -14.07 -16.47
CA SER A 96 26.70 -12.84 -17.25
C SER A 96 25.55 -11.91 -16.85
N SER A 97 25.88 -10.66 -16.51
CA SER A 97 24.91 -9.64 -16.14
C SER A 97 25.08 -8.42 -17.05
N LYS A 98 24.00 -7.98 -17.68
CA LYS A 98 24.00 -6.79 -18.54
C LYS A 98 22.72 -5.99 -18.41
N THR A 99 22.88 -4.69 -18.13
CA THR A 99 21.77 -3.73 -18.09
C THR A 99 21.59 -3.04 -19.44
N HIS A 100 20.34 -2.85 -19.84
CA HIS A 100 19.92 -2.28 -21.10
C HIS A 100 18.99 -1.08 -20.87
N GLU A 101 19.40 0.08 -21.39
CA GLU A 101 18.62 1.33 -21.33
C GLU A 101 17.78 1.60 -22.59
N SER A 102 17.83 0.68 -23.57
CA SER A 102 17.13 0.80 -24.84
C SER A 102 16.56 -0.54 -25.30
N THR A 103 15.33 -0.51 -25.82
CA THR A 103 14.62 -1.68 -26.34
C THR A 103 15.30 -2.29 -27.57
N VAL A 104 16.03 -1.51 -28.36
CA VAL A 104 16.81 -2.03 -29.51
C VAL A 104 17.96 -2.90 -29.02
N GLY A 105 18.71 -2.41 -28.04
CA GLY A 105 19.82 -3.16 -27.43
C GLY A 105 19.34 -4.40 -26.68
N LEU A 106 18.20 -4.30 -25.99
CA LEU A 106 17.55 -5.43 -25.33
C LEU A 106 17.09 -6.47 -26.37
N GLY A 107 16.42 -6.05 -27.45
CA GLY A 107 15.97 -6.93 -28.52
C GLY A 107 17.11 -7.76 -29.11
N ALA A 108 18.26 -7.13 -29.38
CA ALA A 108 19.46 -7.81 -29.86
C ALA A 108 20.02 -8.81 -28.82
N ALA A 109 20.06 -8.44 -27.54
CA ALA A 109 20.53 -9.34 -26.48
C ALA A 109 19.64 -10.57 -26.29
N LEU A 110 18.33 -10.41 -26.45
CA LEU A 110 17.38 -11.51 -26.34
C LEU A 110 17.44 -12.48 -27.52
N MET A 111 18.00 -12.08 -28.68
CA MET A 111 18.22 -12.95 -29.86
C MET A 111 19.35 -13.95 -29.68
N ASN A 112 20.31 -13.63 -28.82
CA ASN A 112 21.39 -14.56 -28.51
C ASN A 112 20.85 -15.52 -27.45
N ASP A 113 20.69 -16.79 -27.77
CA ASP A 113 20.38 -17.81 -26.75
C ASP A 113 21.62 -18.10 -25.90
N PRO A 114 21.46 -18.47 -24.62
CA PRO A 114 22.60 -18.75 -23.77
C PRO A 114 23.33 -20.02 -24.27
N SER A 115 24.65 -20.06 -24.10
CA SER A 115 25.50 -21.14 -24.59
C SER A 115 25.18 -22.48 -23.91
N ASP A 116 25.09 -23.55 -24.70
CA ASP A 116 24.79 -24.90 -24.21
C ASP A 116 26.05 -25.57 -23.64
N GLY A 117 26.27 -25.39 -22.33
CA GLY A 117 27.38 -25.99 -21.57
C GLY A 117 27.03 -27.34 -20.93
N GLY A 118 26.06 -28.09 -21.47
CA GLY A 118 25.67 -29.43 -20.99
C GLY A 118 24.60 -29.47 -19.88
N LYS A 119 24.23 -28.32 -19.30
CA LYS A 119 23.03 -28.13 -18.46
C LYS A 119 22.19 -27.00 -19.06
N ALA A 120 20.86 -27.13 -18.98
CA ALA A 120 19.94 -26.10 -19.47
C ALA A 120 20.26 -24.74 -18.81
N PRO A 121 20.55 -23.69 -19.61
CA PRO A 121 20.89 -22.39 -19.06
C PRO A 121 19.66 -21.69 -18.46
N VAL A 122 19.90 -20.80 -17.51
CA VAL A 122 18.87 -20.01 -16.85
C VAL A 122 19.01 -18.56 -17.26
N ARG A 123 17.94 -17.96 -17.76
CA ARG A 123 17.85 -16.54 -18.11
C ARG A 123 16.80 -15.86 -17.24
N LEU A 124 17.23 -14.86 -16.49
CA LEU A 124 16.38 -14.00 -15.70
C LEU A 124 16.42 -12.57 -16.25
N ILE A 125 15.25 -12.04 -16.60
CA ILE A 125 15.06 -10.69 -17.13
C ILE A 125 14.36 -9.86 -16.06
N ILE A 126 15.06 -8.91 -15.45
CA ILE A 126 14.50 -8.02 -14.43
C ILE A 126 14.17 -6.69 -15.11
N VAL A 127 12.95 -6.20 -14.95
CA VAL A 127 12.43 -4.99 -15.61
C VAL A 127 11.93 -4.01 -14.55
N GLU A 128 12.42 -2.78 -14.57
CA GLU A 128 11.91 -1.66 -13.76
C GLU A 128 11.03 -0.72 -14.60
N ASP A 129 9.92 -0.24 -14.01
CA ASP A 129 8.98 0.74 -14.60
C ASP A 129 8.56 0.40 -16.03
N LEU A 130 7.65 -0.58 -16.17
CA LEU A 130 7.13 -1.04 -17.47
C LEU A 130 6.84 0.12 -18.42
N SER A 131 7.25 -0.02 -19.68
CA SER A 131 6.91 0.89 -20.77
C SER A 131 6.19 0.16 -21.88
N ARG A 132 5.54 0.94 -22.76
CA ARG A 132 4.87 0.39 -23.95
C ARG A 132 5.83 -0.45 -24.78
N ASP A 133 7.01 0.06 -25.07
CA ASP A 133 7.93 -0.60 -26.01
C ASP A 133 8.57 -1.85 -25.39
N VAL A 134 8.73 -1.90 -24.06
CA VAL A 134 9.17 -3.12 -23.34
C VAL A 134 8.07 -4.17 -23.30
N VAL A 135 6.82 -3.78 -23.03
CA VAL A 135 5.65 -4.69 -23.06
C VAL A 135 5.48 -5.27 -24.47
N GLU A 136 5.59 -4.44 -25.50
CA GLU A 136 5.53 -4.86 -26.91
C GLU A 136 6.63 -5.89 -27.24
N LEU A 137 7.88 -5.60 -26.88
CA LEU A 137 9.01 -6.46 -27.18
C LEU A 137 8.93 -7.82 -26.46
N LEU A 138 8.69 -7.82 -25.14
CA LEU A 138 8.64 -9.04 -24.35
C LEU A 138 7.39 -9.87 -24.66
N GLY A 139 6.25 -9.20 -24.79
CA GLY A 139 4.97 -9.82 -25.12
C GLY A 139 5.00 -10.51 -26.48
N ALA A 140 5.47 -9.82 -27.52
CA ALA A 140 5.58 -10.40 -28.87
C ALA A 140 6.59 -11.53 -28.95
N ARG A 141 7.71 -11.43 -28.23
CA ARG A 141 8.80 -12.41 -28.30
C ARG A 141 8.48 -13.72 -27.59
N TYR A 142 7.86 -13.63 -26.42
CA TYR A 142 7.65 -14.78 -25.54
C TYR A 142 6.19 -15.23 -25.47
N ASP A 143 5.30 -14.61 -26.25
CA ASP A 143 3.86 -14.88 -26.25
C ASP A 143 3.26 -14.81 -24.84
N ILE A 144 3.57 -13.72 -24.14
CA ILE A 144 3.18 -13.55 -22.73
C ILE A 144 1.68 -13.26 -22.67
N ASP A 145 0.99 -13.89 -21.73
CA ASP A 145 -0.41 -13.56 -21.43
C ASP A 145 -0.55 -12.08 -21.04
N PRO A 146 -1.35 -11.27 -21.76
CA PRO A 146 -1.56 -9.86 -21.45
C PRO A 146 -2.01 -9.58 -20.00
N LEU A 147 -2.68 -10.55 -19.35
CA LEU A 147 -3.05 -10.44 -17.94
C LEU A 147 -1.84 -10.30 -17.01
N PHE A 148 -0.66 -10.81 -17.37
CA PHE A 148 0.57 -10.62 -16.62
C PHE A 148 0.91 -9.12 -16.48
N PHE A 149 0.86 -8.38 -17.59
CA PHE A 149 1.13 -6.95 -17.60
C PHE A 149 -0.01 -6.16 -16.96
N LEU A 150 -1.26 -6.51 -17.26
CA LEU A 150 -2.44 -5.86 -16.67
C LEU A 150 -2.44 -5.95 -15.14
N SER A 151 -2.20 -7.14 -14.61
CA SER A 151 -2.15 -7.38 -13.16
C SER A 151 -0.98 -6.66 -12.49
N HIS A 152 0.11 -6.36 -13.22
CA HIS A 152 1.22 -5.56 -12.72
C HIS A 152 0.90 -4.06 -12.66
N ILE A 153 0.24 -3.50 -13.70
CA ILE A 153 -0.04 -2.06 -13.76
C ILE A 153 -1.16 -1.62 -12.81
N GLY A 154 -2.04 -2.53 -12.37
CA GLY A 154 -3.11 -2.22 -11.42
C GLY A 154 -2.59 -1.75 -10.06
N ASP A 155 -3.07 -0.60 -9.56
CA ASP A 155 -2.66 0.00 -8.28
C ASP A 155 -3.87 0.46 -7.44
N TYR A 156 -4.82 -0.43 -7.17
CA TYR A 156 -6.08 -0.07 -6.52
C TYR A 156 -6.33 -0.94 -5.27
N LEU A 157 -6.59 -0.29 -4.14
CA LEU A 157 -6.97 -0.94 -2.87
C LEU A 157 -8.45 -1.32 -2.86
N PHE A 158 -9.25 -0.50 -3.54
CA PHE A 158 -10.67 -0.65 -3.70
C PHE A 158 -11.02 -0.13 -5.08
N HIS A 159 -12.11 -0.65 -5.61
CA HIS A 159 -12.66 -0.22 -6.88
C HIS A 159 -13.97 0.51 -6.64
N ASN A 160 -14.20 1.56 -7.41
CA ASN A 160 -15.56 2.08 -7.56
C ASN A 160 -16.34 1.19 -8.53
N THR A 161 -17.66 1.18 -8.43
CA THR A 161 -18.55 0.40 -9.30
C THR A 161 -18.41 0.77 -10.77
N ARG A 162 -17.94 1.98 -11.06
CA ARG A 162 -17.76 2.54 -12.41
C ARG A 162 -16.32 2.38 -12.94
N ASP A 163 -15.41 1.80 -12.17
CA ASP A 163 -14.00 1.75 -12.56
C ASP A 163 -13.78 0.82 -13.77
N ARG A 164 -13.15 1.34 -14.83
CA ARG A 164 -12.80 0.54 -16.03
C ARG A 164 -11.64 -0.44 -15.78
N TRP A 165 -10.79 -0.13 -14.83
CA TRP A 165 -9.55 -0.85 -14.50
C TRP A 165 -9.76 -1.87 -13.39
N VAL A 166 -10.98 -2.36 -13.20
CA VAL A 166 -11.27 -3.43 -12.25
C VAL A 166 -10.66 -4.72 -12.76
N GLU A 167 -9.82 -5.33 -11.93
CA GLU A 167 -9.38 -6.71 -12.12
C GLU A 167 -10.34 -7.61 -11.35
N LEU A 168 -11.10 -8.44 -12.07
CA LEU A 168 -11.99 -9.39 -11.43
C LEU A 168 -11.17 -10.54 -10.82
N PRO A 169 -11.61 -11.09 -9.68
CA PRO A 169 -10.92 -12.21 -9.07
C PRO A 169 -11.01 -13.45 -9.97
N ASP A 170 -9.89 -14.15 -10.10
CA ASP A 170 -9.86 -15.43 -10.80
C ASP A 170 -10.27 -16.58 -9.89
N LEU A 171 -10.80 -17.64 -10.50
CA LEU A 171 -10.95 -18.91 -9.78
C LEU A 171 -9.57 -19.45 -9.42
N ASN A 172 -9.40 -19.85 -8.15
CA ASN A 172 -8.13 -20.40 -7.65
C ASN A 172 -7.59 -21.56 -8.50
N VAL A 173 -8.47 -22.40 -9.05
CA VAL A 173 -8.06 -23.51 -9.93
C VAL A 173 -7.40 -23.02 -11.22
N VAL A 174 -7.88 -21.91 -11.78
CA VAL A 174 -7.36 -21.29 -13.00
C VAL A 174 -6.07 -20.53 -12.67
N ALA A 175 -6.07 -19.73 -11.60
CA ALA A 175 -4.91 -18.97 -11.18
C ALA A 175 -3.67 -19.86 -10.94
N ARG A 176 -3.85 -21.05 -10.36
CA ARG A 176 -2.78 -22.04 -10.10
C ARG A 176 -2.13 -22.63 -11.35
N GLN A 177 -2.81 -22.57 -12.50
CA GLN A 177 -2.29 -23.09 -13.77
C GLN A 177 -1.51 -22.04 -14.54
N ARG A 178 -1.55 -20.78 -14.12
CA ARG A 178 -0.89 -19.70 -14.84
C ARG A 178 0.63 -19.77 -14.67
N PRO A 179 1.39 -19.41 -15.72
CA PRO A 179 2.85 -19.35 -15.68
C PRO A 179 3.39 -18.11 -14.95
N TYR A 180 2.53 -17.36 -14.25
CA TYR A 180 2.92 -16.15 -13.55
C TYR A 180 2.11 -15.96 -12.28
N PHE A 181 2.66 -15.16 -11.39
CA PHE A 181 1.96 -14.59 -10.25
C PHE A 181 2.45 -13.18 -9.99
N ASN A 182 1.72 -12.45 -9.17
CA ASN A 182 2.12 -11.16 -8.66
C ASN A 182 1.88 -11.10 -7.15
N VAL A 183 2.68 -10.28 -6.47
CA VAL A 183 2.61 -10.04 -5.04
C VAL A 183 2.55 -8.55 -4.82
N SER A 184 1.54 -8.09 -4.10
CA SER A 184 1.43 -6.71 -3.67
C SER A 184 1.93 -6.59 -2.22
N TYR A 185 2.67 -5.54 -1.95
CA TYR A 185 3.26 -5.29 -0.64
C TYR A 185 3.47 -3.79 -0.42
N LEU A 186 4.02 -3.43 0.74
CA LEU A 186 4.22 -2.05 1.13
C LEU A 186 5.70 -1.77 1.36
N ARG A 187 6.13 -0.56 1.01
CA ARG A 187 7.49 -0.07 1.23
C ARG A 187 7.44 1.20 2.05
N ALA A 188 8.13 1.19 3.19
CA ALA A 188 8.16 2.31 4.12
C ALA A 188 9.32 3.25 3.80
N ARG A 189 9.03 4.55 3.77
CA ARG A 189 10.04 5.58 3.49
C ARG A 189 9.86 6.80 4.37
N TYR A 190 10.99 7.32 4.83
CA TYR A 190 11.10 8.50 5.67
C TYR A 190 11.46 9.73 4.84
N PHE A 191 10.76 10.82 5.11
CA PHE A 191 11.01 12.14 4.55
C PHE A 191 11.25 13.11 5.69
N LYS A 192 12.34 13.88 5.62
CA LYS A 192 12.68 14.86 6.66
C LYS A 192 11.83 16.12 6.60
N SER A 193 11.29 16.43 5.43
CA SER A 193 10.52 17.65 5.22
C SER A 193 9.39 17.46 4.22
N GLN A 194 8.42 18.37 4.28
CA GLN A 194 7.34 18.44 3.31
C GLN A 194 7.83 18.70 1.87
N LEU A 195 8.97 19.39 1.70
CA LEU A 195 9.58 19.61 0.38
C LEU A 195 10.10 18.32 -0.23
N GLU A 196 10.80 17.49 0.56
CA GLU A 196 11.24 16.17 0.11
C GLU A 196 10.06 15.27 -0.27
N PHE A 197 8.97 15.32 0.52
CA PHE A 197 7.74 14.60 0.21
C PHE A 197 7.08 15.09 -1.10
N ALA A 198 6.98 16.40 -1.31
CA ALA A 198 6.39 16.96 -2.53
C ALA A 198 7.21 16.62 -3.79
N GLU A 199 8.54 16.62 -3.69
CA GLU A 199 9.42 16.20 -4.79
C GLU A 199 9.26 14.70 -5.08
N ALA A 200 9.13 13.88 -4.04
CA ALA A 200 8.83 12.46 -4.19
C ALA A 200 7.48 12.22 -4.88
N GLU A 201 6.43 12.99 -4.53
CA GLU A 201 5.13 12.93 -5.23
C GLU A 201 5.30 13.29 -6.72
N ARG A 202 6.10 14.30 -7.04
CA ARG A 202 6.42 14.67 -8.43
C ARG A 202 7.11 13.52 -9.16
N GLN A 203 8.10 12.87 -8.54
CA GLN A 203 8.81 11.74 -9.12
C GLN A 203 7.89 10.56 -9.42
N THR A 204 7.03 10.17 -8.46
CA THR A 204 6.04 9.10 -8.70
C THR A 204 5.02 9.45 -9.79
N GLY A 205 4.71 10.74 -9.96
CA GLY A 205 3.94 11.25 -11.09
C GLY A 205 4.56 10.90 -12.45
N MET A 206 5.90 10.83 -12.53
CA MET A 206 6.70 10.60 -13.73
C MET A 206 6.87 9.12 -14.11
N TRP A 207 6.52 8.18 -13.23
CA TRP A 207 6.54 6.74 -13.51
C TRP A 207 5.41 6.33 -14.45
N ASN A 208 5.69 5.35 -15.31
CA ASN A 208 4.71 4.79 -16.24
C ASN A 208 3.68 3.98 -15.47
N VAL A 209 4.18 3.13 -14.58
CA VAL A 209 3.39 2.37 -13.64
C VAL A 209 3.02 3.28 -12.47
N LEU A 210 1.72 3.51 -12.29
CA LEU A 210 1.25 4.40 -11.23
C LEU A 210 1.43 3.71 -9.88
N ARG A 211 2.18 4.34 -8.97
CA ARG A 211 2.24 4.02 -7.55
C ARG A 211 2.10 5.29 -6.75
N ARG A 212 1.19 5.29 -5.78
CA ARG A 212 0.87 6.50 -5.00
C ARG A 212 1.57 6.49 -3.65
N LEU A 213 2.23 7.59 -3.31
CA LEU A 213 2.80 7.85 -1.99
C LEU A 213 1.74 8.23 -0.95
N ASP A 214 0.63 8.85 -1.39
CA ASP A 214 -0.41 9.43 -0.53
C ASP A 214 -1.58 8.47 -0.25
N SER A 215 -1.50 7.21 -0.69
CA SER A 215 -2.65 6.31 -0.82
C SER A 215 -3.40 6.05 0.49
N ASP A 216 -2.70 6.11 1.61
CA ASP A 216 -3.19 5.88 2.96
C ASP A 216 -3.42 7.18 3.76
N ARG A 217 -3.09 8.35 3.19
CA ARG A 217 -3.07 9.68 3.87
C ARG A 217 -2.30 9.64 5.20
N SER A 218 -1.40 8.66 5.36
CA SER A 218 -0.65 8.42 6.59
C SER A 218 0.28 9.59 6.87
N SER A 219 0.94 10.13 5.84
CA SER A 219 1.83 11.28 5.97
C SER A 219 1.18 12.48 6.66
N LYS A 220 -0.08 12.80 6.35
CA LYS A 220 -0.81 13.94 6.96
C LYS A 220 -1.44 13.60 8.31
N ARG A 221 -1.88 12.35 8.47
CA ARG A 221 -2.64 11.92 9.65
C ARG A 221 -1.77 11.38 10.77
N LEU A 222 -0.56 10.94 10.47
CA LEU A 222 0.41 10.37 11.41
C LEU A 222 1.65 11.25 11.60
N SER A 223 1.70 12.42 10.97
CA SER A 223 2.74 13.43 11.23
C SER A 223 2.57 14.06 12.62
N ASN A 224 3.66 14.63 13.13
CA ASN A 224 3.69 15.42 14.36
C ASN A 224 3.27 14.62 15.61
N GLY A 225 3.65 13.35 15.71
CA GLY A 225 3.65 12.64 16.98
C GLY A 225 4.62 13.32 17.97
N LEU A 226 4.46 13.05 19.27
CA LEU A 226 5.27 13.69 20.33
C LEU A 226 6.79 13.61 20.10
N LEU A 227 7.25 12.54 19.46
CA LEU A 227 8.66 12.22 19.24
C LEU A 227 9.11 12.44 17.79
N ASP A 228 8.24 12.97 16.94
CA ASP A 228 8.54 13.16 15.52
C ASP A 228 9.21 14.52 15.31
N GLU A 229 10.18 14.54 14.40
CA GLU A 229 10.73 15.79 13.89
C GLU A 229 9.62 16.57 13.17
N LYS A 230 9.58 17.89 13.37
CA LYS A 230 8.55 18.75 12.79
C LYS A 230 8.61 18.66 11.26
N ASP A 231 7.46 18.48 10.63
CA ASP A 231 7.29 18.36 9.17
C ASP A 231 7.92 17.11 8.54
N ALA A 232 8.48 16.20 9.34
CA ALA A 232 8.90 14.88 8.89
C ALA A 232 7.68 13.96 8.76
N CYS A 233 7.75 13.03 7.80
CA CYS A 233 6.71 12.05 7.61
C CYS A 233 7.26 10.70 7.16
N VAL A 234 6.49 9.65 7.43
CA VAL A 234 6.72 8.32 6.88
C VAL A 234 5.54 7.98 5.99
N THR A 235 5.83 7.43 4.82
CA THR A 235 4.82 6.98 3.86
C THR A 235 4.92 5.49 3.65
N LEU A 236 3.78 4.82 3.52
CA LEU A 236 3.72 3.43 3.06
C LEU A 236 3.29 3.42 1.60
N THR A 237 4.26 3.24 0.72
CA THR A 237 4.02 3.17 -0.72
C THR A 237 3.69 1.74 -1.09
N ARG A 238 2.61 1.53 -1.85
CA ARG A 238 2.32 0.22 -2.42
C ARG A 238 3.33 -0.10 -3.51
N ALA A 239 3.84 -1.31 -3.46
CA ALA A 239 4.70 -1.89 -4.48
C ALA A 239 4.13 -3.24 -4.91
N LYS A 240 4.50 -3.66 -6.11
CA LYS A 240 4.10 -4.92 -6.70
C LYS A 240 5.27 -5.51 -7.46
N THR A 241 5.49 -6.79 -7.23
CA THR A 241 6.40 -7.60 -8.02
C THR A 241 5.58 -8.63 -8.78
N SER A 242 5.83 -8.76 -10.07
CA SER A 242 5.24 -9.83 -10.87
C SER A 242 6.33 -10.73 -11.43
N VAL A 243 6.13 -12.04 -11.36
CA VAL A 243 7.07 -13.04 -11.89
C VAL A 243 6.35 -13.89 -12.91
N TRP A 244 6.91 -13.99 -14.11
CA TRP A 244 6.48 -14.88 -15.17
C TRP A 244 7.61 -15.86 -15.48
N VAL A 245 7.26 -17.14 -15.65
CA VAL A 245 8.20 -18.19 -16.01
C VAL A 245 7.68 -18.90 -17.24
N LYS A 246 8.52 -18.99 -18.28
CA LYS A 246 8.14 -19.62 -19.55
C LYS A 246 7.76 -21.09 -19.31
N PRO A 247 6.55 -21.54 -19.70
CA PRO A 247 6.22 -22.96 -19.77
C PRO A 247 7.24 -23.68 -20.66
N ARG A 248 7.84 -24.75 -20.15
CA ARG A 248 8.93 -25.43 -20.84
C ARG A 248 8.92 -26.93 -20.61
N SER A 249 9.59 -27.64 -21.52
CA SER A 249 10.02 -29.02 -21.31
C SER A 249 11.36 -29.05 -20.55
N SER A 250 11.72 -30.18 -19.94
CA SER A 250 12.92 -30.31 -19.09
C SER A 250 14.24 -29.95 -19.78
N THR A 251 14.31 -30.10 -21.11
CA THR A 251 15.49 -29.84 -21.95
C THR A 251 15.62 -28.38 -22.41
N GLU A 252 14.57 -27.57 -22.26
CA GLU A 252 14.58 -26.18 -22.70
C GLU A 252 15.18 -25.24 -21.64
N PRO A 253 15.75 -24.09 -22.04
CA PRO A 253 16.27 -23.11 -21.10
C PRO A 253 15.18 -22.55 -20.17
N VAL A 254 15.55 -22.29 -18.92
CA VAL A 254 14.65 -21.62 -17.96
C VAL A 254 14.64 -20.13 -18.28
N ILE A 255 13.50 -19.58 -18.70
CA ILE A 255 13.36 -18.15 -18.94
C ILE A 255 12.34 -17.58 -17.97
N ALA A 256 12.76 -16.58 -17.20
CA ALA A 256 11.90 -15.88 -16.26
C ALA A 256 11.98 -14.37 -16.45
N ILE A 257 10.85 -13.71 -16.24
CA ILE A 257 10.71 -12.25 -16.27
C ILE A 257 10.20 -11.81 -14.91
N VAL A 258 10.94 -10.89 -14.27
CA VAL A 258 10.58 -10.28 -12.99
C VAL A 258 10.35 -8.80 -13.22
N LEU A 259 9.12 -8.35 -12.98
CA LEU A 259 8.74 -6.95 -13.03
C LEU A 259 8.82 -6.37 -11.63
N VAL A 260 9.54 -5.27 -11.47
CA VAL A 260 9.67 -4.53 -10.22
C VAL A 260 9.26 -3.08 -10.41
N ASP A 261 8.66 -2.51 -9.37
CA ASP A 261 8.35 -1.09 -9.37
C ASP A 261 9.58 -0.22 -9.13
N PRO A 262 9.62 0.99 -9.71
CA PRO A 262 10.66 1.96 -9.42
C PRO A 262 10.63 2.41 -7.94
N THR A 263 11.79 2.82 -7.42
CA THR A 263 11.93 3.44 -6.10
C THR A 263 12.09 4.96 -6.25
N VAL A 264 11.49 5.73 -5.33
CA VAL A 264 11.73 7.18 -5.25
C VAL A 264 13.17 7.45 -4.76
N GLU A 265 13.84 8.41 -5.38
CA GLU A 265 15.26 8.75 -5.12
C GLU A 265 15.46 9.68 -3.92
N VAL A 266 14.65 10.72 -3.78
CA VAL A 266 14.68 11.69 -2.65
C VAL A 266 14.47 10.97 -1.32
N GLY A 267 14.66 11.49 -0.11
CA GLY A 267 14.27 10.79 1.14
C GLY A 267 15.02 9.49 1.43
N TYR A 268 14.59 8.74 2.45
CA TYR A 268 15.38 7.63 3.02
C TYR A 268 14.56 6.36 3.22
N PRO A 269 15.11 5.17 2.92
CA PRO A 269 14.53 3.91 3.37
C PRO A 269 14.32 3.95 4.89
N GLN A 270 13.14 3.53 5.37
CA GLN A 270 12.85 3.55 6.80
C GLN A 270 13.92 2.79 7.58
N TRP A 271 14.50 3.42 8.59
CA TRP A 271 15.61 2.89 9.42
C TRP A 271 16.84 2.39 8.65
N GLY A 272 17.10 2.92 7.45
CA GLY A 272 18.24 2.50 6.62
C GLY A 272 17.99 1.25 5.78
N GLY A 273 16.73 0.81 5.68
CA GLY A 273 16.28 -0.27 4.81
C GLY A 273 16.35 -1.65 5.48
N TYR A 274 16.27 -2.69 4.65
CA TYR A 274 16.28 -4.07 5.13
C TYR A 274 17.67 -4.53 5.59
N ARG A 275 17.69 -5.52 6.49
CA ARG A 275 18.92 -6.21 6.89
C ARG A 275 19.36 -7.16 5.75
N PRO A 276 20.64 -7.16 5.33
CA PRO A 276 21.13 -8.12 4.33
C PRO A 276 20.85 -9.56 4.73
N PHE A 277 20.57 -10.42 3.74
CA PHE A 277 20.28 -11.84 3.96
C PHE A 277 21.52 -12.70 4.24
N ALA A 278 22.70 -12.15 3.95
CA ALA A 278 23.97 -12.79 4.28
C ALA A 278 24.27 -12.66 5.79
N PRO A 279 24.97 -13.65 6.38
CA PRO A 279 25.39 -13.57 7.78
C PRO A 279 26.32 -12.36 7.98
N THR A 280 26.40 -11.90 9.23
CA THR A 280 27.36 -10.84 9.58
C THR A 280 28.77 -11.43 9.40
N PRO A 281 29.66 -10.75 8.65
CA PRO A 281 31.05 -11.18 8.48
C PRO A 281 31.74 -11.40 9.82
N SER A 282 32.68 -12.33 9.87
CA SER A 282 33.50 -12.54 11.06
C SER A 282 34.42 -11.35 11.29
N MET A 283 34.74 -11.05 12.55
CA MET A 283 35.77 -10.07 12.90
C MET A 283 37.14 -10.42 12.28
N HIS A 284 37.36 -11.70 11.98
CA HIS A 284 38.60 -12.24 11.42
C HIS A 284 38.61 -12.28 9.89
N ASP A 285 37.49 -11.93 9.23
CA ASP A 285 37.45 -11.85 7.78
C ASP A 285 38.06 -10.51 7.34
N GLU A 286 39.26 -10.57 6.73
CA GLU A 286 39.95 -9.37 6.24
C GLU A 286 39.31 -8.78 4.96
N THR A 287 38.41 -9.52 4.32
CA THR A 287 37.72 -9.04 3.12
C THR A 287 36.63 -8.03 3.49
N ALA A 288 36.71 -6.82 2.93
CA ALA A 288 35.66 -5.83 3.05
C ALA A 288 34.30 -6.44 2.65
N ALA A 289 33.35 -6.39 3.57
CA ALA A 289 32.03 -6.95 3.34
C ALA A 289 31.26 -6.13 2.31
N GLU A 290 31.03 -6.70 1.13
CA GLU A 290 30.24 -6.05 0.09
C GLU A 290 28.74 -6.20 0.43
N GLY A 291 28.09 -5.07 0.68
CA GLY A 291 26.65 -4.99 0.96
C GLY A 291 25.81 -4.75 -0.30
N PRO A 292 24.50 -4.98 -0.23
CA PRO A 292 23.60 -4.57 -1.30
C PRO A 292 23.60 -3.04 -1.48
N PRO A 293 23.33 -2.52 -2.69
CA PRO A 293 23.38 -1.10 -2.98
C PRO A 293 22.31 -0.29 -2.23
N ARG A 294 21.12 -0.86 -1.97
CA ARG A 294 19.98 -0.21 -1.27
C ARG A 294 19.50 1.11 -1.89
N THR A 295 19.82 1.34 -3.16
CA THR A 295 19.42 2.54 -3.90
C THR A 295 18.03 2.37 -4.49
N SER A 296 17.77 1.25 -5.16
CA SER A 296 16.47 0.92 -5.74
C SER A 296 16.13 -0.56 -5.58
N LEU A 297 14.83 -0.87 -5.68
CA LEU A 297 14.36 -2.26 -5.65
C LEU A 297 14.96 -3.05 -6.81
N PHE A 298 15.09 -2.42 -7.98
CA PHE A 298 15.74 -3.01 -9.14
C PHE A 298 17.18 -3.43 -8.86
N HIS A 299 18.00 -2.53 -8.33
CA HIS A 299 19.41 -2.85 -8.06
C HIS A 299 19.56 -3.92 -6.96
N ASP A 300 18.73 -3.88 -5.92
CA ASP A 300 18.74 -4.90 -4.87
C ASP A 300 18.28 -6.27 -5.41
N THR A 301 17.30 -6.29 -6.32
CA THR A 301 16.86 -7.53 -6.99
C THR A 301 17.96 -8.11 -7.85
N VAL A 302 18.62 -7.28 -8.68
CA VAL A 302 19.75 -7.69 -9.52
C VAL A 302 20.90 -8.22 -8.65
N TYR A 303 21.21 -7.54 -7.56
CA TYR A 303 22.28 -7.93 -6.63
C TYR A 303 22.00 -9.30 -6.00
N TRP A 304 20.81 -9.51 -5.43
CA TRP A 304 20.49 -10.80 -4.77
C TRP A 304 20.31 -11.94 -5.76
N SER A 305 19.75 -11.67 -6.94
CA SER A 305 19.71 -12.67 -8.01
C SER A 305 21.13 -13.05 -8.45
N SER A 306 22.07 -12.11 -8.52
CA SER A 306 23.46 -12.40 -8.91
C SER A 306 24.22 -13.28 -7.90
N LYS A 307 23.73 -13.39 -6.65
CA LYS A 307 24.35 -14.17 -5.56
C LYS A 307 23.71 -15.55 -5.32
N MET A 308 22.91 -16.05 -6.27
CA MET A 308 22.33 -17.40 -6.16
C MET A 308 23.43 -18.48 -6.09
N THR A 309 23.22 -19.49 -5.24
CA THR A 309 24.16 -20.61 -5.10
C THR A 309 23.98 -21.63 -6.22
N LYS A 310 24.99 -22.49 -6.45
CA LYS A 310 24.88 -23.58 -7.44
C LYS A 310 23.73 -24.54 -7.14
N ASP A 311 23.48 -24.80 -5.86
CA ASP A 311 22.38 -25.65 -5.41
C ASP A 311 21.02 -25.01 -5.71
N GLU A 312 20.86 -23.70 -5.46
CA GLU A 312 19.65 -22.95 -5.82
C GLU A 312 19.41 -22.99 -7.35
N LEU A 313 20.46 -22.85 -8.16
CA LEU A 313 20.37 -22.95 -9.62
C LEU A 313 20.01 -24.36 -10.10
N ASP A 314 20.55 -25.41 -9.47
CA ASP A 314 20.20 -26.79 -9.80
C ASP A 314 18.74 -27.11 -9.43
N ILE A 315 18.23 -26.56 -8.33
CA ILE A 315 16.80 -26.64 -8.00
C ILE A 315 15.96 -25.88 -9.03
N MET A 316 16.39 -24.71 -9.50
CA MET A 316 15.66 -23.96 -10.55
C MET A 316 15.63 -24.70 -11.90
N ARG A 317 16.64 -25.53 -12.17
CA ARG A 317 16.67 -26.40 -13.35
C ARG A 317 15.71 -27.59 -13.19
N ALA A 318 15.54 -28.09 -11.96
CA ALA A 318 14.69 -29.23 -11.65
C ALA A 318 13.21 -28.86 -11.42
N ASP A 319 12.95 -27.81 -10.64
CA ASP A 319 11.63 -27.26 -10.33
C ASP A 319 11.32 -26.08 -11.25
N THR A 320 10.18 -26.16 -11.93
CA THR A 320 9.84 -25.32 -13.07
C THR A 320 8.96 -24.13 -12.73
N LYS A 321 8.40 -24.03 -11.53
CA LYS A 321 7.36 -23.01 -11.30
C LYS A 321 7.93 -21.67 -10.85
N PHE A 322 8.42 -21.52 -9.62
CA PHE A 322 8.68 -20.16 -9.10
C PHE A 322 9.94 -20.01 -8.23
N THR A 323 10.83 -20.99 -8.18
CA THR A 323 12.08 -20.92 -7.40
C THR A 323 12.96 -19.73 -7.81
N VAL A 324 12.89 -19.29 -9.08
CA VAL A 324 13.55 -18.07 -9.58
C VAL A 324 13.14 -16.80 -8.83
N ALA A 325 11.97 -16.80 -8.18
CA ALA A 325 11.45 -15.67 -7.44
C ALA A 325 12.01 -15.56 -6.02
N ILE A 326 12.77 -16.54 -5.51
CA ILE A 326 13.23 -16.54 -4.11
C ILE A 326 13.93 -15.23 -3.71
N PRO A 327 14.89 -14.67 -4.48
CA PRO A 327 15.55 -13.42 -4.09
C PRO A 327 14.59 -12.24 -3.93
N ILE A 328 13.66 -12.09 -4.86
CA ILE A 328 12.69 -10.99 -4.81
C ILE A 328 11.63 -11.22 -3.72
N LEU A 329 11.23 -12.47 -3.47
CA LEU A 329 10.33 -12.80 -2.36
C LEU A 329 10.97 -12.54 -0.99
N ARG A 330 12.28 -12.79 -0.83
CA ARG A 330 13.02 -12.39 0.39
C ARG A 330 12.99 -10.87 0.60
N LEU A 331 13.13 -10.08 -0.46
CA LEU A 331 12.97 -8.61 -0.39
C LEU A 331 11.54 -8.20 0.00
N VAL A 332 10.52 -8.84 -0.58
CA VAL A 332 9.11 -8.61 -0.23
C VAL A 332 8.84 -8.89 1.26
N LEU A 333 9.34 -10.02 1.77
CA LEU A 333 9.24 -10.37 3.19
C LEU A 333 9.92 -9.32 4.07
N ALA A 334 11.11 -8.87 3.68
CA ALA A 334 11.87 -7.87 4.43
C ALA A 334 11.17 -6.49 4.47
N ASP A 335 10.53 -6.09 3.36
CA ASP A 335 9.71 -4.87 3.30
C ASP A 335 8.48 -5.00 4.21
N TRP A 336 7.78 -6.13 4.21
CA TRP A 336 6.68 -6.40 5.14
C TRP A 336 7.11 -6.37 6.61
N MET A 337 8.26 -6.96 6.95
CA MET A 337 8.81 -6.92 8.32
C MET A 337 9.10 -5.48 8.76
N THR A 338 9.64 -4.65 7.85
CA THR A 338 9.89 -3.23 8.11
C THR A 338 8.58 -2.49 8.38
N VAL A 339 7.54 -2.75 7.57
CA VAL A 339 6.22 -2.16 7.73
C VAL A 339 5.56 -2.59 9.04
N LEU A 340 5.61 -3.88 9.39
CA LEU A 340 5.08 -4.39 10.67
C LEU A 340 5.77 -3.74 11.86
N LYS A 341 7.10 -3.61 11.82
CA LYS A 341 7.86 -2.93 12.87
C LYS A 341 7.48 -1.44 12.97
N TYR A 342 7.29 -0.78 11.82
CA TYR A 342 6.82 0.61 11.78
C TYR A 342 5.41 0.75 12.37
N MET A 343 4.48 -0.13 11.97
CA MET A 343 3.12 -0.19 12.52
C MET A 343 3.13 -0.38 14.04
N ALA A 344 3.89 -1.36 14.55
CA ALA A 344 4.01 -1.58 15.99
C ALA A 344 4.56 -0.34 16.72
N THR A 345 5.52 0.36 16.13
CA THR A 345 6.05 1.62 16.68
C THR A 345 4.99 2.72 16.73
N MET A 346 4.19 2.86 15.68
CA MET A 346 3.10 3.84 15.63
C MET A 346 1.98 3.52 16.63
N LEU A 347 1.62 2.24 16.77
CA LEU A 347 0.64 1.80 17.75
C LEU A 347 1.12 2.04 19.18
N ASN A 348 2.41 1.79 19.47
CA ASN A 348 3.01 2.13 20.77
C ASN A 348 2.98 3.65 21.04
N LYS A 349 3.26 4.47 20.03
CA LYS A 349 3.18 5.95 20.18
C LYS A 349 1.76 6.40 20.51
N LEU A 350 0.76 5.82 19.84
CA LEU A 350 -0.65 6.11 20.11
C LEU A 350 -1.06 5.66 21.52
N GLU A 351 -0.59 4.49 21.96
CA GLU A 351 -0.79 4.02 23.33
C GLU A 351 -0.27 5.00 24.37
N TRP A 352 0.93 5.54 24.12
CA TRP A 352 1.52 6.52 25.02
C TRP A 352 0.78 7.86 25.04
N GLU A 353 0.11 8.23 23.93
CA GLU A 353 -0.82 9.36 23.91
C GLU A 353 -2.10 9.06 24.72
N PHE A 354 -2.58 7.81 24.77
CA PHE A 354 -3.70 7.39 25.63
C PHE A 354 -3.36 7.36 27.12
N GLU A 355 -2.12 7.14 27.51
CA GLU A 355 -1.74 7.08 28.92
C GLU A 355 -1.60 8.47 29.58
N ARG A 356 -1.68 9.56 28.81
CA ARG A 356 -1.51 10.91 29.37
C ARG A 356 -2.64 11.26 30.34
N PRO A 357 -2.33 11.65 31.58
CA PRO A 357 -3.34 12.16 32.48
C PRO A 357 -3.94 13.42 31.84
N HIS A 358 -5.27 13.46 31.73
CA HIS A 358 -6.07 14.56 31.17
C HIS A 358 -6.27 14.58 29.64
N PHE A 359 -5.92 13.52 28.89
CA PHE A 359 -6.22 13.49 27.44
C PHE A 359 -7.71 13.64 27.11
N TRP A 360 -8.59 13.36 28.08
CA TRP A 360 -10.05 13.46 28.00
C TRP A 360 -10.60 14.87 28.28
N GLU A 361 -9.78 15.82 28.75
CA GLU A 361 -10.27 17.16 29.11
C GLU A 361 -10.74 17.95 27.89
N SER A 362 -10.10 17.76 26.73
CA SER A 362 -10.49 18.44 25.49
C SER A 362 -11.09 17.46 24.47
N PRO A 363 -12.29 17.75 23.90
CA PRO A 363 -12.87 16.96 22.81
C PRO A 363 -11.99 16.89 21.55
N GLY A 364 -11.11 17.87 21.37
CA GLY A 364 -10.20 17.96 20.22
C GLY A 364 -9.11 16.88 20.24
N ASP A 365 -8.65 16.48 21.42
CA ASP A 365 -7.59 15.47 21.57
C ASP A 365 -8.10 14.08 21.17
N ILE A 366 -9.36 13.75 21.53
CA ILE A 366 -10.01 12.50 21.17
C ILE A 366 -10.24 12.41 19.66
N ASP A 367 -10.77 13.47 19.04
CA ASP A 367 -10.98 13.52 17.58
C ASP A 367 -9.63 13.44 16.83
N GLY A 368 -8.58 14.07 17.34
CA GLY A 368 -7.22 13.95 16.82
C GLY A 368 -6.71 12.51 16.82
N LEU A 369 -6.89 11.77 17.92
CA LEU A 369 -6.48 10.38 18.05
C LEU A 369 -7.28 9.44 17.14
N LEU A 370 -8.61 9.61 17.06
CA LEU A 370 -9.45 8.84 16.14
C LEU A 370 -9.05 9.08 14.68
N LYS A 371 -8.69 10.33 14.32
CA LYS A 371 -8.16 10.67 13.01
C LYS A 371 -6.81 9.99 12.72
N LYS A 372 -5.93 9.84 13.72
CA LYS A 372 -4.67 9.09 13.62
C LYS A 372 -4.89 7.57 13.48
N LEU A 373 -5.89 6.99 14.17
CA LEU A 373 -6.17 5.55 14.13
C LEU A 373 -6.94 5.11 12.87
N SER A 374 -7.78 5.99 12.33
CA SER A 374 -8.67 5.70 11.20
C SER A 374 -7.99 5.10 9.95
N PRO A 375 -6.83 5.60 9.47
CA PRO A 375 -6.12 5.01 8.33
C PRO A 375 -5.71 3.57 8.57
N TRP A 376 -5.17 3.27 9.76
CA TRP A 376 -4.75 1.92 10.13
C TRP A 376 -5.94 0.97 10.15
N ARG A 377 -7.04 1.37 10.80
CA ARG A 377 -8.28 0.58 10.81
C ARG A 377 -8.79 0.27 9.40
N ARG A 378 -8.73 1.25 8.50
CA ARG A 378 -9.21 1.08 7.13
C ARG A 378 -8.31 0.15 6.30
N ASN A 379 -6.99 0.27 6.46
CA ASN A 379 -6.04 -0.33 5.53
C ASN A 379 -5.47 -1.67 6.00
N VAL A 380 -5.35 -1.91 7.30
CA VAL A 380 -4.79 -3.17 7.84
C VAL A 380 -5.54 -4.43 7.37
N PRO A 381 -6.88 -4.45 7.31
CA PRO A 381 -7.59 -5.60 6.73
C PRO A 381 -7.20 -5.87 5.26
N LEU A 382 -6.95 -4.82 4.48
CA LEU A 382 -6.51 -4.94 3.09
C LEU A 382 -5.08 -5.47 3.02
N TYR A 383 -4.19 -5.03 3.92
CA TYR A 383 -2.82 -5.52 3.99
C TYR A 383 -2.77 -7.00 4.37
N ASN A 384 -3.64 -7.43 5.29
CA ASN A 384 -3.80 -8.84 5.63
C ASN A 384 -4.31 -9.65 4.41
N GLY A 385 -5.25 -9.09 3.65
CA GLY A 385 -5.69 -9.65 2.37
C GLY A 385 -4.55 -9.81 1.36
N MET A 386 -3.69 -8.79 1.19
CA MET A 386 -2.51 -8.88 0.31
C MET A 386 -1.56 -10.01 0.68
N ILE A 387 -1.31 -10.21 1.99
CA ILE A 387 -0.46 -11.30 2.49
C ILE A 387 -1.12 -12.66 2.24
N SER A 388 -2.43 -12.78 2.50
CA SER A 388 -3.19 -14.00 2.23
C SER A 388 -3.18 -14.36 0.74
N ASP A 389 -3.45 -13.38 -0.12
CA ASP A 389 -3.44 -13.56 -1.58
C ASP A 389 -2.05 -13.97 -2.07
N ALA A 390 -0.97 -13.41 -1.51
CA ALA A 390 0.39 -13.81 -1.82
C ALA A 390 0.65 -15.27 -1.43
N ILE A 391 0.22 -15.69 -0.23
CA ILE A 391 0.37 -17.07 0.23
C ILE A 391 -0.37 -18.03 -0.71
N ASP A 392 -1.62 -17.71 -1.06
CA ASP A 392 -2.44 -18.56 -1.92
C ASP A 392 -1.90 -18.66 -3.35
N ARG A 393 -1.39 -17.55 -3.91
CA ARG A 393 -0.79 -17.52 -5.26
C ARG A 393 0.54 -18.25 -5.34
N ILE A 394 1.41 -18.10 -4.33
CA ILE A 394 2.74 -18.71 -4.32
C ILE A 394 2.69 -20.19 -3.90
N PHE A 395 1.92 -20.50 -2.84
CA PHE A 395 1.97 -21.81 -2.17
C PHE A 395 0.71 -22.65 -2.31
N GLY A 396 -0.38 -22.12 -2.88
CA GLY A 396 -1.67 -22.82 -2.97
C GLY A 396 -1.64 -24.14 -3.76
N HIS A 397 -0.56 -24.43 -4.49
CA HIS A 397 -0.31 -25.72 -5.13
C HIS A 397 0.21 -26.80 -4.16
N ASN A 398 0.97 -26.39 -3.14
CA ASN A 398 1.65 -27.29 -2.19
C ASN A 398 0.81 -27.61 -0.95
N ALA A 399 -0.41 -27.04 -0.85
CA ALA A 399 -1.34 -27.24 0.27
C ALA A 399 -2.21 -28.51 0.12
N ARG A 400 -1.91 -29.42 -0.82
CA ARG A 400 -2.53 -30.76 -0.87
C ARG A 400 -1.80 -31.71 0.09
N PRO A 401 -2.47 -32.25 1.13
CA PRO A 401 -1.89 -33.27 1.99
C PRO A 401 -1.76 -34.65 1.33
N GLU A 402 -2.33 -34.85 0.13
CA GLU A 402 -2.62 -36.18 -0.41
C GLU A 402 -1.56 -36.73 -1.40
N ASP A 403 -0.63 -35.91 -1.90
CA ASP A 403 0.46 -36.38 -2.78
C ASP A 403 1.77 -36.67 -2.02
N ARG A 404 1.67 -37.06 -0.73
CA ARG A 404 2.77 -37.74 -0.03
C ARG A 404 2.87 -39.19 -0.53
N ASN A 405 3.18 -39.38 -1.81
CA ASN A 405 3.79 -40.60 -2.27
C ASN A 405 5.17 -40.69 -1.60
N ALA A 406 5.28 -41.63 -0.67
CA ALA A 406 6.38 -41.81 0.27
C ALA A 406 7.77 -42.12 -0.34
N ASN A 407 7.97 -41.91 -1.65
CA ASN A 407 9.18 -42.31 -2.37
C ASN A 407 9.84 -41.20 -3.19
N ALA A 408 9.35 -39.95 -3.15
CA ALA A 408 10.17 -38.82 -3.60
C ALA A 408 11.05 -38.38 -2.44
N SER A 409 12.37 -38.42 -2.61
CA SER A 409 13.32 -37.79 -1.69
C SER A 409 12.93 -36.32 -1.53
N VAL A 410 12.19 -36.01 -0.47
CA VAL A 410 11.80 -34.65 -0.12
C VAL A 410 13.10 -33.86 0.02
N PRO A 411 13.38 -32.86 -0.83
CA PRO A 411 14.49 -31.95 -0.59
C PRO A 411 14.30 -31.41 0.82
N SER A 412 15.39 -31.28 1.57
CA SER A 412 15.39 -30.73 2.93
C SER A 412 14.38 -29.58 3.08
N PRO A 413 13.60 -29.48 4.17
CA PRO A 413 12.59 -28.43 4.36
C PRO A 413 13.13 -27.00 4.24
N ASP A 414 14.45 -26.83 4.23
CA ASP A 414 15.18 -25.58 4.11
C ASP A 414 15.49 -25.17 2.64
N LEU A 415 15.17 -26.00 1.64
CA LEU A 415 15.56 -25.79 0.24
C LEU A 415 14.36 -25.59 -0.69
N GLY A 416 14.41 -24.53 -1.51
CA GLY A 416 13.36 -24.18 -2.47
C GLY A 416 12.34 -23.15 -1.97
N ILE A 417 11.31 -22.87 -2.77
CA ILE A 417 10.37 -21.77 -2.49
C ILE A 417 9.58 -21.97 -1.18
N LEU A 418 9.33 -23.23 -0.81
CA LEU A 418 8.61 -23.60 0.41
C LEU A 418 9.31 -23.16 1.71
N SER A 419 10.62 -22.94 1.69
CA SER A 419 11.35 -22.40 2.85
C SER A 419 10.79 -21.05 3.32
N LEU A 420 10.25 -20.24 2.40
CA LEU A 420 9.69 -18.93 2.69
C LEU A 420 8.27 -18.98 3.29
N LEU A 421 7.58 -20.13 3.24
CA LEU A 421 6.19 -20.23 3.72
C LEU A 421 6.07 -19.91 5.22
N GLN A 422 7.04 -20.34 6.01
CA GLN A 422 7.05 -20.08 7.45
C GLN A 422 7.17 -18.57 7.74
N ASP A 423 8.00 -17.85 6.99
CA ASP A 423 8.16 -16.40 7.13
C ASP A 423 6.89 -15.66 6.72
N PHE A 424 6.25 -16.05 5.61
CA PHE A 424 4.96 -15.49 5.20
C PHE A 424 3.88 -15.68 6.28
N ARG A 425 3.80 -16.88 6.88
CA ARG A 425 2.85 -17.15 7.98
C ARG A 425 3.14 -16.33 9.22
N SER A 426 4.42 -16.14 9.56
CA SER A 426 4.84 -15.27 10.67
C SER A 426 4.38 -13.82 10.46
N ILE A 427 4.56 -13.29 9.24
CA ILE A 427 4.11 -11.94 8.88
C ILE A 427 2.58 -11.83 8.93
N GLN A 428 1.85 -12.84 8.43
CA GLN A 428 0.39 -12.89 8.51
C GLN A 428 -0.11 -12.85 9.96
N GLN A 429 0.52 -13.64 10.84
CA GLN A 429 0.20 -13.66 12.27
C GLN A 429 0.44 -12.30 12.93
N GLN A 430 1.59 -11.67 12.70
CA GLN A 430 1.92 -10.34 13.26
C GLN A 430 0.98 -9.24 12.73
N MET A 431 0.54 -9.33 11.48
CA MET A 431 -0.46 -8.42 10.91
C MET A 431 -1.82 -8.59 11.59
N ALA A 432 -2.26 -9.83 11.81
CA ALA A 432 -3.51 -10.13 12.52
C ALA A 432 -3.48 -9.65 13.98
N GLU A 433 -2.34 -9.77 14.66
CA GLU A 433 -2.14 -9.22 16.01
C GLU A 433 -2.23 -7.69 16.02
N SER A 434 -1.60 -7.03 15.04
CA SER A 434 -1.68 -5.58 14.87
C SER A 434 -3.13 -5.11 14.63
N GLN A 435 -3.90 -5.87 13.85
CA GLN A 435 -5.33 -5.62 13.64
C GLN A 435 -6.12 -5.71 14.96
N LYS A 436 -5.92 -6.77 15.74
CA LYS A 436 -6.57 -6.94 17.05
C LYS A 436 -6.22 -5.82 18.03
N ARG A 437 -4.99 -5.32 17.99
CA ARG A 437 -4.55 -4.20 18.82
C ARG A 437 -5.26 -2.89 18.44
N ILE A 438 -5.43 -2.62 17.14
CA ILE A 438 -6.20 -1.48 16.64
C ILE A 438 -7.66 -1.54 17.12
N ASP A 439 -8.29 -2.71 17.06
CA ASP A 439 -9.67 -2.90 17.52
C ASP A 439 -9.80 -2.66 19.03
N THR A 440 -8.83 -3.14 19.81
CA THR A 440 -8.75 -2.88 21.25
C THR A 440 -8.67 -1.37 21.54
N TYR A 441 -7.81 -0.63 20.82
CA TYR A 441 -7.70 0.82 20.99
C TYR A 441 -8.97 1.55 20.63
N GLN A 442 -9.68 1.15 19.57
CA GLN A 442 -10.96 1.74 19.24
C GLN A 442 -11.98 1.54 20.37
N ASN A 443 -12.01 0.36 20.98
CA ASN A 443 -12.92 0.07 22.10
C ASN A 443 -12.58 0.90 23.34
N ILE A 444 -11.29 1.05 23.67
CA ILE A 444 -10.83 1.89 24.78
C ILE A 444 -11.26 3.35 24.54
N VAL A 445 -11.00 3.90 23.34
CA VAL A 445 -11.38 5.27 23.01
C VAL A 445 -12.88 5.49 23.13
N THR A 446 -13.68 4.56 22.61
CA THR A 446 -15.15 4.64 22.67
C THR A 446 -15.64 4.59 24.12
N ALA A 447 -15.08 3.70 24.94
CA ALA A 447 -15.41 3.61 26.36
C ALA A 447 -15.03 4.89 27.11
N SER A 448 -13.86 5.46 26.84
CA SER A 448 -13.42 6.72 27.43
C SER A 448 -14.33 7.90 27.05
N VAL A 449 -14.78 7.98 25.80
CA VAL A 449 -15.75 9.01 25.35
C VAL A 449 -17.06 8.90 26.13
N ASN A 450 -17.62 7.69 26.23
CA ASN A 450 -18.88 7.47 26.95
C ASN A 450 -18.77 7.83 28.44
N ILE A 451 -17.63 7.53 29.07
CA ILE A 451 -17.38 7.88 30.48
C ILE A 451 -17.32 9.41 30.65
N GLU A 452 -16.65 10.12 29.74
CA GLU A 452 -16.52 11.58 29.81
C GLU A 452 -17.84 12.29 29.55
N GLU A 453 -18.63 11.85 28.56
CA GLU A 453 -19.98 12.38 28.32
C GLU A 453 -20.88 12.19 29.54
N SER A 454 -20.81 11.02 30.19
CA SER A 454 -21.52 10.76 31.45
C SER A 454 -21.08 11.71 32.56
N ARG A 455 -19.78 11.93 32.73
CA ARG A 455 -19.24 12.87 33.73
C ARG A 455 -19.71 14.31 33.48
N ARG A 456 -19.69 14.75 32.22
CA ARG A 456 -20.18 16.07 31.82
C ARG A 456 -21.67 16.23 32.04
N ALA A 457 -22.46 15.21 31.72
CA ALA A 457 -23.90 15.21 32.01
C ALA A 457 -24.17 15.33 33.52
N VAL A 458 -23.38 14.64 34.36
CA VAL A 458 -23.47 14.78 35.83
C VAL A 458 -23.13 16.21 36.27
N GLN A 459 -22.05 16.80 35.74
CA GLN A 459 -21.67 18.18 36.07
C GLN A 459 -22.71 19.21 35.61
N GLN A 460 -23.27 19.05 34.41
CA GLN A 460 -24.36 19.89 33.90
C GLN A 460 -25.62 19.75 34.76
N ASN A 461 -25.98 18.52 35.16
CA ASN A 461 -27.10 18.29 36.08
C ASN A 461 -26.89 18.96 37.44
N GLN A 462 -25.66 18.99 37.97
CA GLN A 462 -25.35 19.74 39.19
C GLN A 462 -25.49 21.25 39.00
N GLN A 463 -25.03 21.80 37.86
CA GLN A 463 -25.18 23.23 37.54
C GLN A 463 -26.65 23.61 37.36
N ILE A 464 -27.41 22.80 36.63
CA ILE A 464 -28.86 22.96 36.49
C ILE A 464 -29.53 22.88 37.86
N GLY A 465 -29.17 21.90 38.69
CA GLY A 465 -29.67 21.77 40.05
C GLY A 465 -29.41 23.02 40.91
N ARG A 466 -28.21 23.61 40.83
CA ARG A 466 -27.87 24.87 41.51
C ARG A 466 -28.70 26.04 40.97
N LEU A 467 -28.87 26.14 39.65
CA LEU A 467 -29.66 27.20 39.03
C LEU A 467 -31.14 27.09 39.40
N THR A 468 -31.70 25.88 39.34
CA THR A 468 -33.07 25.60 39.76
C THR A 468 -33.26 25.95 41.23
N TRP A 469 -32.33 25.57 42.10
CA TRP A 469 -32.39 25.92 43.53
C TRP A 469 -32.41 27.44 43.76
N ILE A 470 -31.55 28.19 43.05
CA ILE A 470 -31.55 29.66 43.08
C ILE A 470 -32.89 30.21 42.55
N ALA A 471 -33.37 29.71 41.42
CA ALA A 471 -34.62 30.16 40.82
C ALA A 471 -35.82 29.92 41.75
N SER A 472 -35.93 28.73 42.36
CA SER A 472 -36.98 28.40 43.33
C SER A 472 -36.97 29.32 44.56
N LEU A 473 -35.79 29.82 44.97
CA LEU A 473 -35.69 30.78 46.07
C LEU A 473 -36.07 32.20 45.65
N PHE A 474 -35.57 32.68 44.51
CA PHE A 474 -35.70 34.09 44.13
C PHE A 474 -37.00 34.43 43.39
N ILE A 475 -37.61 33.50 42.64
CA ILE A 475 -38.85 33.75 41.91
C ILE A 475 -40.00 34.16 42.86
N PRO A 476 -40.29 33.41 43.95
CA PRO A 476 -41.35 33.78 44.90
C PRO A 476 -41.05 35.10 45.62
N LEU A 477 -39.79 35.35 46.01
CA LEU A 477 -39.37 36.59 46.67
C LEU A 477 -39.51 37.80 45.75
N ASN A 478 -39.10 37.69 44.48
CA ASN A 478 -39.26 38.76 43.50
C ASN A 478 -40.73 39.05 43.19
N ALA A 479 -41.58 38.03 43.12
CA ALA A 479 -43.02 38.22 42.94
C ALA A 479 -43.63 38.99 44.13
N THR A 480 -43.25 38.61 45.36
CA THR A 480 -43.71 39.29 46.59
C THR A 480 -43.23 40.74 46.64
N SER A 481 -41.96 40.99 46.30
CA SER A 481 -41.39 42.34 46.22
C SER A 481 -42.10 43.20 45.18
N SER A 482 -42.32 42.67 43.98
CA SER A 482 -43.01 43.37 42.89
C SER A 482 -44.45 43.71 43.26
N PHE A 483 -45.17 42.77 43.89
CA PHE A 483 -46.55 42.98 44.34
C PHE A 483 -46.65 44.11 45.38
N LEU A 484 -45.75 44.10 46.38
CA LEU A 484 -45.74 45.12 47.43
C LEU A 484 -45.25 46.49 46.93
N SER A 485 -44.47 46.53 45.83
CA SER A 485 -44.00 47.77 45.20
C SER A 485 -45.08 48.52 44.40
N ILE A 486 -46.23 47.90 44.14
CA ILE A 486 -47.35 48.53 43.41
C ILE A 486 -48.17 49.48 44.32
N SER A 487 -47.91 49.48 45.63
CA SER A 487 -48.67 50.30 46.59
C SER A 487 -48.24 51.79 46.54
N PRO A 488 -49.19 52.74 46.41
CA PRO A 488 -48.89 54.16 46.17
C PRO A 488 -48.42 54.96 47.41
N ASP A 489 -48.56 54.44 48.63
CA ASP A 489 -48.23 55.17 49.87
C ASP A 489 -46.97 54.61 50.57
N PHE A 490 -45.81 55.19 50.26
CA PHE A 490 -44.51 54.78 50.80
C PHE A 490 -44.25 55.28 52.23
N SER A 491 -45.10 56.14 52.79
CA SER A 491 -44.93 56.73 54.13
C SER A 491 -45.29 55.76 55.29
N ALA A 492 -45.95 54.64 55.01
CA ALA A 492 -46.29 53.57 55.96
C ALA A 492 -45.30 52.37 55.95
N ALA A 493 -44.09 52.56 55.41
CA ALA A 493 -43.14 51.52 55.00
C ALA A 493 -42.75 50.46 56.06
N ILE A 494 -42.87 50.75 57.35
CA ILE A 494 -42.51 49.80 58.42
C ILE A 494 -43.45 48.56 58.40
N GLN A 495 -44.72 48.73 58.03
CA GLN A 495 -45.66 47.60 57.94
C GLN A 495 -45.42 46.75 56.68
N THR A 496 -45.04 47.37 55.56
CA THR A 496 -44.75 46.69 54.28
C THR A 496 -43.54 45.76 54.37
N ILE A 497 -42.51 46.16 55.13
CA ILE A 497 -41.33 45.31 55.39
C ILE A 497 -41.73 44.04 56.15
N ARG A 498 -42.63 44.14 57.15
CA ARG A 498 -43.14 42.96 57.87
C ARG A 498 -43.97 42.04 56.97
N LEU A 499 -44.79 42.62 56.09
CA LEU A 499 -45.58 41.84 55.12
C LEU A 499 -44.70 41.08 54.11
N PHE A 500 -43.60 41.68 53.66
CA PHE A 500 -42.65 41.02 52.77
C PHE A 500 -42.11 39.72 53.38
N PHE A 501 -41.65 39.75 54.63
CA PHE A 501 -41.17 38.54 55.31
C PHE A 501 -42.31 37.56 55.65
N ALA A 502 -43.50 38.06 56.02
CA ALA A 502 -44.64 37.23 56.39
C ALA A 502 -45.25 36.45 55.21
N ILE A 503 -45.16 36.99 53.99
CA ILE A 503 -45.66 36.34 52.77
C ILE A 503 -44.53 35.62 52.03
N GLY A 504 -43.37 36.27 51.87
CA GLY A 504 -42.26 35.77 51.07
C GLY A 504 -41.66 34.47 51.60
N ILE A 505 -41.45 34.35 52.92
CA ILE A 505 -40.88 33.15 53.54
C ILE A 505 -41.77 31.90 53.33
N PRO A 506 -43.07 31.91 53.70
CA PRO A 506 -43.92 30.75 53.46
C PRO A 506 -44.10 30.44 51.97
N LEU A 507 -44.14 31.44 51.09
CA LEU A 507 -44.19 31.23 49.64
C LEU A 507 -42.94 30.50 49.13
N THR A 508 -41.75 30.86 49.62
CA THR A 508 -40.50 30.15 49.29
C THR A 508 -40.43 28.75 49.87
N ILE A 509 -40.97 28.51 51.07
CA ILE A 509 -41.00 27.16 51.69
C ILE A 509 -41.92 26.22 50.91
N ILE A 510 -43.00 26.73 50.32
CA ILE A 510 -43.91 25.93 49.48
C ILE A 510 -43.31 25.66 48.09
N ALA A 511 -42.44 26.56 47.60
CA ALA A 511 -41.84 26.47 46.27
C ALA A 511 -40.57 25.60 46.22
N MET A 512 -39.96 25.30 47.39
CA MET A 512 -38.88 24.31 47.55
C MET A 512 -39.44 22.95 47.88
#